data_AF-A0A1Z4EHZ4-F1
#
_entry.id   AF-A0A1Z4EHZ4-F1
#
_cell.length_a   1.000
_cell.length_b   1.000
_cell.length_c   1.000
_cell.angle_alpha   90.00
_cell.angle_beta   90.00
_cell.angle_gamma   90.00
#
_symmetry.space_group_name_H-M   'P 1'
#
loop_
_entity.id
_entity.type
_entity.pdbx_description
1 polymer ?
#
loop_
_entity_poly.entity_id
_entity_poly.type
_entity_poly.pdbx_seq_one_letter_code
_entity_poly.pdbx_strand_id
1 'polypeptide(L)' 'MECRIFTDPSNGAGYDDLLQSARLAVEFGCAGFFLSDHYVPFAGDGRPGPTDVWTTFAGLARETRAFGSDR' A
#
# COMPACT_ATOMS: atom_id res chain seq x y z
N MET A 1 -13.66 -15.72 -7.24
CA MET A 1 -13.20 -15.26 -5.90
C MET A 1 -12.30 -14.06 -6.13
N GLU A 2 -12.39 -13.02 -5.30
CA GLU A 2 -11.66 -11.76 -5.50
C GLU A 2 -10.51 -11.61 -4.49
N CYS A 3 -9.29 -11.42 -4.99
CA CYS A 3 -8.10 -11.21 -4.15
C CYS A 3 -7.93 -9.74 -3.79
N ARG A 4 -7.52 -9.44 -2.55
CA ARG A 4 -7.20 -8.10 -2.06
C ARG A 4 -5.90 -8.17 -1.27
N ILE A 5 -5.06 -7.14 -1.39
CA ILE A 5 -3.77 -7.08 -0.70
C ILE A 5 -3.88 -6.12 0.49
N PHE A 6 -3.43 -6.56 1.66
CA PHE A 6 -3.22 -5.72 2.83
C PHE A 6 -1.73 -5.62 3.09
N THR A 7 -1.25 -4.41 3.36
CA THR A 7 0.15 -4.14 3.70
C THR A 7 0.23 -3.40 5.03
N ASP A 8 1.20 -3.80 5.85
CA ASP A 8 1.45 -3.20 7.16
C ASP A 8 2.83 -2.51 7.18
N PRO A 9 2.93 -1.28 6.64
CA PRO A 9 4.20 -0.54 6.64
C PRO A 9 4.66 -0.14 8.05
N SER A 10 3.82 -0.30 9.08
CA SER A 10 4.17 0.04 10.47
C SER A 10 5.35 -0.77 11.01
N ASN A 11 5.64 -1.93 10.42
CA ASN A 11 6.75 -2.80 10.79
C ASN A 11 7.95 -2.70 9.83
N GLY A 12 7.97 -1.69 8.96
CA GLY A 12 9.07 -1.41 8.05
C GLY A 12 8.72 -1.62 6.58
N ALA A 13 8.28 -0.54 5.93
CA ALA A 13 8.26 -0.38 4.48
C ALA A 13 8.23 1.11 4.12
N GLY A 14 8.90 1.50 3.04
CA GLY A 14 8.86 2.86 2.50
C GLY A 14 7.83 3.02 1.39
N TYR A 15 7.69 4.24 0.89
CA TYR A 15 6.77 4.55 -0.22
C TYR A 15 7.08 3.71 -1.47
N ASP A 16 8.36 3.56 -1.83
CA ASP A 16 8.77 2.82 -3.03
C ASP A 16 8.42 1.32 -2.94
N ASP A 17 8.59 0.71 -1.75
CA ASP A 17 8.20 -0.68 -1.50
C ASP A 17 6.68 -0.87 -1.68
N LEU A 18 5.90 0.07 -1.14
CA LEU A 18 4.44 0.07 -1.25
C LEU A 18 3.99 0.32 -2.70
N LEU A 19 4.67 1.21 -3.44
CA LEU A 19 4.40 1.47 -4.85
C LEU A 19 4.65 0.25 -5.71
N GLN A 20 5.76 -0.45 -5.49
CA GLN A 20 6.06 -1.68 -6.18
C GLN A 20 4.99 -2.76 -5.88
N SER A 21 4.61 -2.91 -4.62
CA SER A 21 3.56 -3.85 -4.20
C SER A 21 2.21 -3.53 -4.83
N ALA A 22 1.83 -2.26 -4.87
CA ALA A 22 0.57 -1.81 -5.45
C ALA A 22 0.54 -2.01 -6.98
N ARG A 23 1.66 -1.78 -7.68
CA ARG A 23 1.79 -2.07 -9.12
C ARG A 23 1.63 -3.57 -9.41
N LEU A 24 2.25 -4.43 -8.60
CA LEU A 24 2.09 -5.88 -8.73
C LEU A 24 0.65 -6.31 -8.47
N ALA A 25 -0.02 -5.74 -7.46
CA ALA A 25 -1.42 -6.02 -7.18
C ALA A 25 -2.31 -5.68 -8.40
N VAL A 26 -2.04 -4.57 -9.08
CA VAL A 26 -2.72 -4.19 -10.34
C VAL A 26 -2.41 -5.17 -11.47
N GLU A 27 -1.13 -5.53 -11.65
CA GLU A 27 -0.68 -6.46 -12.69
C GLU A 27 -1.33 -7.84 -12.56
N PHE A 28 -1.44 -8.35 -11.33
CA PHE A 28 -2.07 -9.63 -11.02
C PHE A 28 -3.60 -9.57 -10.93
N GLY A 29 -4.23 -8.40 -11.12
CA GLY A 29 -5.68 -8.25 -11.13
C GLY A 29 -6.33 -8.37 -9.74
N CYS A 30 -5.63 -7.96 -8.67
CA CYS A 30 -6.24 -7.84 -7.35
C CYS A 30 -7.33 -6.76 -7.34
N ALA A 31 -8.44 -7.05 -6.66
CA ALA A 31 -9.60 -6.17 -6.55
C ALA A 31 -9.42 -5.00 -5.56
N GLY A 32 -8.29 -4.93 -4.85
CA GLY A 32 -8.03 -3.84 -3.91
C GLY A 32 -6.68 -3.93 -3.21
N PHE A 33 -6.26 -2.79 -2.65
CA PHE A 33 -5.00 -2.59 -1.93
C PHE A 33 -5.26 -1.75 -0.68
N PHE A 34 -4.84 -2.25 0.48
CA PHE A 34 -5.12 -1.66 1.80
C PHE A 34 -3.81 -1.41 2.54
N LEU A 35 -3.75 -0.28 3.24
CA LEU A 35 -2.65 0.11 4.12
C LEU A 35 -3.12 0.01 5.58
N SER A 36 -2.25 -0.42 6.48
CA SER A 36 -2.46 -0.19 7.92
C SER A 36 -2.29 1.29 8.26
N ASP A 37 -3.02 1.76 9.28
CA ASP A 37 -2.96 3.15 9.74
C ASP A 37 -2.37 3.19 11.15
N HIS A 38 -1.06 3.47 11.22
CA HIS A 38 -0.31 3.50 12.47
C HIS A 38 0.68 4.66 12.48
N TYR A 39 0.69 5.45 13.55
CA TYR A 39 1.76 6.40 13.83
C TYR A 39 2.95 5.78 14.59
N VAL A 40 2.74 4.63 15.24
CA VAL A 40 3.74 3.92 16.05
C VAL A 40 3.86 2.50 15.52
N PRO A 41 5.07 1.91 15.47
CA PRO A 41 5.25 0.54 15.00
C PRO A 41 4.44 -0.47 15.81
N PHE A 42 3.80 -1.41 15.13
CA PHE A 42 3.14 -2.53 15.81
C PHE A 42 4.17 -3.50 16.41
N ALA A 43 5.30 -3.71 15.73
CA ALA A 43 6.43 -4.50 16.16
C ALA A 43 7.75 -3.98 15.56
N GLY A 44 8.88 -4.31 16.22
CA GLY A 44 10.21 -3.92 15.76
C GLY A 44 10.51 -2.42 15.99
N ASP A 45 11.51 -1.90 15.26
CA ASP A 45 11.87 -0.47 15.32
C ASP A 45 11.09 0.41 14.33
N GLY A 46 10.23 -0.23 13.52
CA GLY A 46 9.37 0.40 12.53
C GLY A 46 10.05 0.85 11.25
N ARG A 47 11.38 0.90 11.20
CA ARG A 47 12.09 1.60 10.12
C ARG A 47 12.08 0.75 8.83
N PRO A 48 11.86 1.36 7.64
CA PRO A 48 11.76 2.80 7.37
C PRO A 48 10.35 3.43 7.52
N GLY A 49 9.34 2.66 7.94
CA GLY A 49 8.01 3.18 8.28
C GLY A 49 7.90 3.67 9.73
N PRO A 50 6.68 3.86 10.27
CA PRO A 50 5.38 3.83 9.57
C PRO A 50 5.23 4.99 8.59
N THR A 51 4.53 4.78 7.47
CA THR A 51 4.21 5.85 6.52
C THR A 51 2.89 6.53 6.91
N ASP A 52 2.75 7.84 6.65
CA ASP A 52 1.45 8.51 6.76
C ASP A 52 0.45 7.89 5.75
N VAL A 53 -0.62 7.29 6.25
CA VAL A 53 -1.51 6.43 5.45
C VAL A 53 -2.19 7.21 4.32
N TRP A 54 -2.66 8.44 4.59
CA TRP A 54 -3.44 9.22 3.63
C TRP A 54 -2.57 9.80 2.52
N THR A 55 -1.41 10.36 2.88
CA THR A 55 -0.46 10.89 1.91
C THR A 55 0.10 9.79 1.03
N THR A 56 0.45 8.65 1.63
CA THR A 56 0.94 7.47 0.90
C THR A 56 -0.12 6.93 -0.04
N PHE A 57 -1.35 6.73 0.44
CA PHE A 57 -2.45 6.22 -0.37
C PHE A 57 -2.77 7.13 -1.56
N ALA A 58 -2.75 8.46 -1.37
CA ALA A 58 -2.94 9.41 -2.46
C ALA A 58 -1.86 9.29 -3.55
N GLY A 59 -0.59 9.12 -3.16
CA GLY A 59 0.51 8.87 -4.09
C GLY A 59 0.35 7.56 -4.86
N LEU A 60 0.06 6.46 -4.15
CA LEU A 60 -0.18 5.15 -4.76
C LEU A 60 -1.33 5.19 -5.76
N ALA A 61 -2.46 5.81 -5.42
CA ALA A 61 -3.61 5.95 -6.30
C ALA A 61 -3.25 6.72 -7.58
N ARG A 62 -2.48 7.82 -7.46
CA ARG A 62 -2.01 8.61 -8.60
C ARG A 62 -1.07 7.81 -9.53
N GLU A 63 -0.19 6.99 -8.97
CA GLU A 63 0.93 6.36 -9.69
C GLU A 63 0.64 4.94 -10.19
N THR A 64 -0.44 4.31 -9.75
CA THR A 64 -0.87 3.00 -10.22
C THR A 64 -1.97 3.05 -11.30
N ARG A 65 -2.69 4.17 -11.42
CA ARG A 65 -3.69 4.49 -12.48
C ARG A 65 -4.71 3.39 -12.86
N ALA A 66 -4.89 2.34 -12.05
CA ALA A 66 -5.73 1.19 -12.40
C ALA A 66 -6.90 0.93 -11.43
N PHE A 67 -7.13 1.79 -10.44
CA PHE A 67 -8.31 1.70 -9.57
C PHE A 67 -9.47 2.59 -10.03
N GLY A 68 -9.33 3.25 -11.19
CA GLY A 68 -10.41 3.95 -11.87
C GLY A 68 -11.28 2.97 -12.66
N SER A 69 -12.59 3.16 -12.55
CA SER A 69 -13.74 2.37 -13.00
C SER A 69 -13.83 1.99 -14.50
N ASP A 70 -12.73 1.70 -15.20
CA ASP A 70 -12.71 1.39 -16.64
C ASP A 70 -12.22 -0.04 -16.94
N ARG A 71 -12.46 -0.97 -16.00
CA ARG A 71 -12.46 -2.42 -16.25
C ARG A 71 -13.71 -3.04 -15.66
#